data_AF-A0A7H8R6H2-F1
#
_entry.id   AF-A0A7H8R6H2-F1
#
_cell.length_a   1.000
_cell.length_b   1.000
_cell.length_c   1.000
_cell.angle_alpha   90.00
_cell.angle_beta   90.00
_cell.angle_gamma   90.00
#
_symmetry.space_group_name_H-M   'P 1'
#
loop_
_entity.id
_entity.type
_entity.pdbx_description
1 polymer ?
#
loop_
_entity_poly.entity_id
_entity_poly.type
_entity_poly.pdbx_seq_one_letter_code
_entity_poly.pdbx_strand_id
1 'polypeptide(L)'
;MAPTKTTTKTTTKISPILSLPLDTRNDETLVRFNQLLYLPETGIWAPGKKSTPVLDLTARFDRTKTNWFTDDYVGFNEEIMKLAKKAAANASNEASSSSSSPNPSLIFNLSRAHWYNDSKLIATKPGHVDGDTNNEVDGPLDDADGTYHRSSVLAEYSSPLLAYGATDISFPADSLHSSHAIKVRPLNATRRSQSFVQDSVTYAWDVNKILFPGGGGVLSLYKGVGSVKKIEIGRYQSDNGKFTPGGVLVIDAEEVDVLVAVLTLLAVLAQRDSFCFPTGTHVA
;
A
#
# COMPACT_ATOMS: atom_id res chain seq x y z
N MET A 1 -0.68 65.12 43.01
CA MET A 1 -0.96 63.76 43.53
C MET A 1 -1.47 62.92 42.37
N ALA A 2 -0.70 61.89 41.97
CA ALA A 2 -1.06 60.98 40.88
C ALA A 2 -1.86 59.79 41.42
N PRO A 3 -2.71 59.18 40.58
CA PRO A 3 -3.00 57.77 40.67
C PRO A 3 -2.65 57.01 39.39
N THR A 4 -2.35 55.74 39.61
CA THR A 4 -1.53 54.83 38.80
C THR A 4 -2.33 54.09 37.73
N LYS A 5 -1.65 53.75 36.63
CA LYS A 5 -2.05 52.84 35.54
C LYS A 5 -2.72 51.56 36.03
N THR A 6 -3.66 51.00 35.27
CA THR A 6 -3.55 49.62 34.76
C THR A 6 -4.37 49.46 33.47
N THR A 7 -3.70 49.01 32.41
CA THR A 7 -4.27 48.67 31.09
C THR A 7 -4.46 47.16 31.04
N THR A 8 -5.68 46.68 30.83
CA THR A 8 -5.95 45.25 30.62
C THR A 8 -6.25 45.02 29.15
N LYS A 9 -5.27 44.45 28.43
CA LYS A 9 -5.45 43.95 27.06
C LYS A 9 -6.16 42.59 27.14
N THR A 10 -7.34 42.50 26.54
CA THR A 10 -8.08 41.25 26.36
C THR A 10 -7.45 40.48 25.20
N THR A 11 -6.60 39.51 25.51
CA THR A 11 -6.06 38.56 24.53
C THR A 11 -7.06 37.41 24.37
N THR A 12 -7.68 37.32 23.20
CA THR A 12 -8.55 36.21 22.81
C THR A 12 -7.76 34.90 22.86
N LYS A 13 -8.21 34.00 23.75
CA LYS A 13 -7.64 32.68 24.00
C LYS A 13 -7.92 31.77 22.80
N ILE A 14 -6.99 31.72 21.84
CA ILE A 14 -6.95 30.67 20.83
C ILE A 14 -6.60 29.37 21.57
N SER A 15 -7.50 28.40 21.51
CA SER A 15 -7.30 27.04 22.02
C SER A 15 -5.98 26.49 21.48
N PRO A 16 -5.08 25.95 22.31
CA PRO A 16 -3.91 25.26 21.77
C PRO A 16 -4.42 24.01 21.05
N ILE A 17 -4.25 23.99 19.73
CA ILE A 17 -4.22 22.75 18.96
C ILE A 17 -3.17 21.89 19.64
N LEU A 18 -3.63 20.81 20.30
CA LEU A 18 -2.80 19.84 20.98
C LEU A 18 -1.97 19.12 19.91
N SER A 19 -0.82 19.67 19.54
CA SER A 19 0.24 18.96 18.85
C SER A 19 0.87 18.02 19.88
N LEU A 20 0.37 16.78 19.95
CA LEU A 20 1.01 15.74 20.74
C LEU A 20 2.30 15.32 20.03
N PRO A 21 3.46 15.34 20.71
CA PRO A 21 4.68 14.78 20.14
C PRO A 21 4.53 13.26 20.15
N LEU A 22 4.52 12.66 18.96
CA LEU A 22 4.56 11.21 18.80
C LEU A 22 6.03 10.77 18.95
N ASP A 23 6.56 10.87 20.16
CA ASP A 23 7.95 10.49 20.43
C ASP A 23 8.04 8.95 20.54
N THR A 24 8.33 8.30 19.40
CA THR A 24 8.68 6.87 19.31
C THR A 24 10.20 6.66 19.41
N ARG A 25 10.99 7.67 19.79
CA ARG A 25 12.46 7.73 19.59
C ARG A 25 13.26 6.75 20.45
N ASN A 26 12.66 6.15 21.48
CA ASN A 26 13.37 5.32 22.47
C ASN A 26 12.75 3.93 22.70
N ASP A 27 11.81 3.50 21.87
CA ASP A 27 11.27 2.14 22.01
C ASP A 27 12.15 1.15 21.23
N GLU A 28 13.12 0.55 21.91
CA GLU A 28 14.04 -0.45 21.36
C GLU A 28 13.31 -1.68 20.79
N THR A 29 12.03 -1.88 21.12
CA THR A 29 11.21 -2.96 20.56
C THR A 29 10.76 -2.68 19.12
N LEU A 30 10.65 -1.41 18.71
CA LEU A 30 10.29 -0.99 17.35
C LEU A 30 11.45 -1.05 16.34
N VAL A 31 12.66 -1.40 16.80
CA VAL A 31 13.85 -1.59 15.94
C VAL A 31 13.73 -2.87 15.09
N ARG A 32 12.75 -3.73 15.38
CA ARG A 32 12.72 -5.07 14.83
C ARG A 32 11.57 -5.21 13.84
N PHE A 33 11.92 -5.68 12.64
CA PHE A 33 11.02 -6.29 11.64
C PHE A 33 10.37 -5.40 10.57
N ASN A 34 11.18 -4.52 10.01
CA ASN A 34 10.83 -3.80 8.78
C ASN A 34 11.13 -4.66 7.55
N GLN A 35 10.09 -5.11 6.84
CA GLN A 35 10.21 -5.65 5.49
C GLN A 35 10.20 -4.51 4.48
N LEU A 36 11.15 -4.55 3.54
CA LEU A 36 11.28 -3.59 2.45
C LEU A 36 10.79 -4.24 1.15
N LEU A 37 9.72 -3.69 0.60
CA LEU A 37 9.02 -4.20 -0.55
C LEU A 37 9.14 -3.22 -1.71
N TYR A 38 9.26 -3.75 -2.92
CA TYR A 38 9.15 -2.95 -4.13
C TYR A 38 7.85 -3.28 -4.87
N LEU A 39 7.06 -2.24 -5.12
CA LEU A 39 5.83 -2.30 -5.90
C LEU A 39 6.10 -1.64 -7.26
N PRO A 40 6.30 -2.42 -8.33
CA PRO A 40 6.53 -1.85 -9.66
C PRO A 40 5.31 -1.08 -10.19
N GLU A 41 5.57 -0.07 -11.03
CA GLU A 41 4.55 0.76 -11.68
C GLU A 41 3.76 -0.01 -12.74
N THR A 42 4.43 -0.93 -13.42
CA THR A 42 3.94 -1.53 -14.66
C THR A 42 3.10 -2.79 -14.42
N GLY A 43 2.02 -2.92 -15.20
CA GLY A 43 1.22 -4.15 -15.31
C GLY A 43 -0.03 -4.19 -14.44
N ILE A 44 0.00 -3.63 -13.22
CA ILE A 44 -1.13 -3.73 -12.26
C ILE A 44 -2.43 -3.14 -12.84
N TRP A 45 -2.32 -2.05 -13.60
CA TRP A 45 -3.49 -1.34 -14.11
C TRP A 45 -3.90 -1.72 -15.52
N ALA A 46 -3.15 -2.54 -16.24
CA ALA A 46 -3.45 -2.86 -17.63
C ALA A 46 -3.88 -4.33 -17.77
N PRO A 47 -5.13 -4.62 -18.19
CA PRO A 47 -5.63 -5.98 -18.35
C PRO A 47 -4.85 -6.68 -19.46
N GLY A 48 -4.62 -7.98 -19.30
CA GLY A 48 -3.84 -8.77 -20.27
C GLY A 48 -2.34 -8.49 -20.29
N LYS A 49 -1.83 -7.60 -19.42
CA LYS A 49 -0.38 -7.51 -19.20
C LYS A 49 0.07 -8.61 -18.25
N LYS A 50 1.34 -9.02 -18.42
CA LYS A 50 2.01 -10.00 -17.56
C LYS A 50 1.80 -9.64 -16.09
N SER A 51 1.59 -10.66 -15.26
CA SER A 51 1.46 -10.51 -13.82
C SER A 51 2.61 -9.68 -13.25
N THR A 52 2.29 -8.79 -12.34
CA THR A 52 3.23 -7.89 -11.71
C THR A 52 3.80 -8.52 -10.44
N PRO A 53 5.12 -8.80 -10.37
CA PRO A 53 5.73 -9.38 -9.19
C PRO A 53 5.88 -8.35 -8.07
N VAL A 54 5.55 -8.74 -6.84
CA VAL A 54 5.90 -7.98 -5.63
C VAL A 54 7.16 -8.59 -5.02
N LEU A 55 8.17 -7.75 -4.82
CA LEU A 55 9.51 -8.20 -4.45
C LEU A 55 9.86 -7.82 -3.02
N ASP A 56 10.34 -8.80 -2.25
CA ASP A 56 11.04 -8.60 -0.99
C ASP A 56 12.50 -8.24 -1.26
N LEU A 57 12.87 -7.01 -0.89
CA LEU A 57 14.23 -6.52 -0.99
C LEU A 57 14.96 -6.55 0.34
N THR A 58 14.34 -7.05 1.41
CA THR A 58 14.85 -6.88 2.76
C THR A 58 16.23 -7.50 2.97
N ALA A 59 16.51 -8.65 2.34
CA ALA A 59 17.81 -9.29 2.40
C ALA A 59 18.96 -8.44 1.79
N ARG A 60 18.64 -7.39 1.01
CA ARG A 60 19.61 -6.50 0.36
C ARG A 60 19.98 -5.29 1.20
N PHE A 61 19.36 -5.09 2.36
CA PHE A 61 19.59 -3.90 3.20
C PHE A 61 20.02 -4.30 4.61
N ASP A 62 21.01 -3.57 5.14
CA ASP A 62 21.49 -3.74 6.50
C ASP A 62 20.53 -3.06 7.49
N ARG A 63 19.65 -3.86 8.10
CA ARG A 63 18.64 -3.38 9.06
C ARG A 63 19.25 -2.69 10.28
N THR A 64 20.50 -2.97 10.63
CA THR A 64 21.15 -2.39 11.83
C THR A 64 21.56 -0.94 11.64
N LYS A 65 21.67 -0.48 10.38
CA LYS A 65 22.16 0.87 10.05
C LYS A 65 21.06 1.82 9.60
N THR A 66 19.84 1.34 9.40
CA THR A 66 18.76 2.14 8.81
C THR A 66 17.50 2.02 9.64
N ASN A 67 17.18 3.10 10.37
CA ASN A 67 15.85 3.27 10.96
C ASN A 67 14.95 3.99 9.95
N TRP A 68 13.88 3.33 9.53
CA TRP A 68 12.95 3.83 8.51
C TRP A 68 11.86 4.76 9.07
N PHE A 69 11.66 4.76 10.39
CA PHE A 69 10.53 5.39 11.09
C PHE A 69 10.96 6.51 12.03
N THR A 70 12.00 7.28 11.69
CA THR A 70 12.37 8.47 12.47
C THR A 70 11.57 9.71 12.03
N ASP A 71 11.33 10.60 13.00
CA ASP A 71 10.67 11.91 12.78
C ASP A 71 11.41 12.78 11.75
N ASP A 72 12.73 12.60 11.63
CA ASP A 72 13.59 13.38 10.72
C ASP A 72 13.72 12.74 9.32
N TYR A 73 13.11 11.58 9.09
CA TYR A 73 13.24 10.87 7.82
C TYR A 73 12.32 11.47 6.75
N VAL A 74 12.90 12.34 5.91
CA VAL A 74 12.23 13.04 4.80
C VAL A 74 12.00 12.13 3.57
N GLY A 75 11.87 10.83 3.77
CA GLY A 75 11.61 9.85 2.72
C GLY A 75 12.82 9.00 2.34
N PHE A 76 12.57 8.00 1.50
CA PHE A 76 13.60 7.08 1.05
C PHE A 76 14.69 7.80 0.27
N ASN A 77 15.94 7.53 0.64
CA ASN A 77 17.11 8.00 -0.11
C ASN A 77 16.96 7.58 -1.59
N GLU A 78 17.24 8.50 -2.51
CA GLU A 78 17.19 8.27 -3.95
C GLU A 78 17.99 7.02 -4.37
N GLU A 79 19.09 6.73 -3.66
CA GLU A 79 19.90 5.53 -3.86
C GLU A 79 19.12 4.23 -3.57
N ILE A 80 18.27 4.23 -2.55
CA ILE A 80 17.44 3.07 -2.15
C ILE A 80 16.39 2.83 -3.23
N MET A 81 15.76 3.90 -3.73
CA MET A 81 14.81 3.83 -4.84
C MET A 81 15.47 3.31 -6.12
N LYS A 82 16.68 3.81 -6.45
CA LYS A 82 17.47 3.33 -7.60
C LYS A 82 17.84 1.85 -7.46
N LEU A 83 18.29 1.43 -6.26
CA LEU A 83 18.64 0.03 -5.98
C LEU A 83 17.42 -0.87 -6.11
N ALA A 84 16.28 -0.47 -5.54
CA ALA A 84 15.03 -1.21 -5.61
C ALA A 84 14.55 -1.38 -7.06
N LYS A 85 14.59 -0.30 -7.85
CA LYS A 85 14.23 -0.33 -9.28
C LYS A 85 15.17 -1.23 -10.08
N LYS A 86 16.48 -1.17 -9.83
CA LYS A 86 17.48 -2.05 -10.46
C LYS A 86 17.25 -3.51 -10.07
N ALA A 87 16.97 -3.79 -8.79
CA ALA A 87 16.66 -5.13 -8.31
C ALA A 87 15.42 -5.69 -9.01
N ALA A 88 14.38 -4.88 -9.17
CA ALA A 88 13.15 -5.27 -9.86
C ALA A 88 13.32 -5.52 -11.35
N ALA A 89 14.12 -4.68 -12.03
CA ALA A 89 14.47 -4.90 -13.42
C ALA A 89 15.24 -6.23 -13.61
N ASN A 90 16.19 -6.53 -12.73
CA ASN A 90 16.92 -7.78 -12.76
C ASN A 90 16.02 -9.00 -12.52
N ALA A 91 15.15 -8.94 -11.50
CA ALA A 91 14.21 -10.03 -11.21
C ALA A 91 13.25 -10.30 -12.38
N SER A 92 12.84 -9.24 -13.10
CA SER A 92 11.98 -9.37 -14.30
C SER A 92 12.72 -10.03 -15.47
N ASN A 93 14.02 -9.76 -15.62
CA ASN A 93 14.86 -10.40 -16.65
C ASN A 93 15.12 -11.87 -16.30
N GLU A 94 15.40 -12.18 -15.04
CA GLU A 94 15.60 -13.55 -14.55
C GLU A 94 14.34 -14.41 -14.75
N ALA A 95 13.15 -13.86 -14.48
CA ALA A 95 11.88 -14.55 -14.74
C ALA A 95 11.64 -14.85 -16.24
N SER A 96 12.33 -14.14 -17.14
CA SER A 96 12.24 -14.36 -18.59
C SER A 96 13.30 -15.34 -19.12
N SER A 97 14.35 -15.61 -18.33
CA SER A 97 15.34 -16.65 -18.63
C SER A 97 14.90 -17.97 -18.00
N SER A 98 14.81 -19.03 -18.80
CA SER A 98 14.20 -20.34 -18.51
C SER A 98 14.88 -21.20 -17.41
N SER A 99 15.67 -20.62 -16.50
CA SER A 99 16.27 -21.36 -15.39
C SER A 99 15.28 -21.51 -14.23
N SER A 100 14.89 -22.75 -13.98
CA SER A 100 13.90 -23.26 -13.01
C SER A 100 14.16 -22.98 -11.51
N SER A 101 15.05 -22.04 -11.16
CA SER A 101 15.27 -21.68 -9.76
C SER A 101 14.24 -20.63 -9.31
N PRO A 102 13.42 -20.89 -8.27
CA PRO A 102 12.47 -19.91 -7.75
C PRO A 102 13.23 -18.68 -7.25
N ASN A 103 12.84 -17.49 -7.71
CA ASN A 103 13.45 -16.24 -7.26
C ASN A 103 13.10 -16.04 -5.77
N PRO A 104 14.09 -16.08 -4.85
CA PRO A 104 13.83 -16.02 -3.41
C PRO A 104 13.26 -14.67 -2.96
N SER A 105 13.31 -13.65 -3.81
CA SER A 105 12.79 -12.32 -3.53
C SER A 105 11.33 -12.15 -3.98
N LEU A 106 10.74 -13.10 -4.71
CA LEU A 106 9.35 -12.97 -5.17
C LEU A 106 8.37 -13.46 -4.10
N ILE A 107 7.51 -12.57 -3.59
CA ILE A 107 6.53 -12.93 -2.54
C ILE A 107 5.22 -13.43 -3.16
N PHE A 108 4.66 -12.66 -4.08
CA PHE A 108 3.44 -13.00 -4.82
C PHE A 108 3.35 -12.20 -6.12
N ASN A 109 2.46 -12.64 -6.99
CA ASN A 109 2.15 -12.00 -8.26
C ASN A 109 0.79 -11.32 -8.18
N LEU A 110 0.66 -10.16 -8.82
CA LEU A 110 -0.59 -9.44 -8.97
C LEU A 110 -1.03 -9.47 -10.43
N SER A 111 -2.26 -9.89 -10.70
CA SER A 111 -2.86 -9.83 -12.03
C SER A 111 -4.19 -9.11 -12.00
N ARG A 112 -4.53 -8.41 -13.09
CA ARG A 112 -5.83 -7.74 -13.25
C ARG A 112 -6.70 -8.57 -14.17
N ALA A 113 -7.86 -8.99 -13.67
CA ALA A 113 -8.76 -9.88 -14.41
C ALA A 113 -9.65 -9.11 -15.42
N HIS A 114 -10.23 -7.96 -15.03
CA HIS A 114 -11.20 -7.24 -15.88
C HIS A 114 -11.11 -5.71 -15.78
N TRP A 115 -11.58 -5.03 -16.84
CA TRP A 115 -11.67 -3.55 -16.94
C TRP A 115 -13.07 -2.99 -16.72
N TYR A 116 -14.11 -3.75 -17.07
CA TYR A 116 -15.48 -3.24 -17.14
C TYR A 116 -16.29 -3.58 -15.88
N ASN A 117 -17.00 -2.57 -15.38
CA ASN A 117 -17.86 -2.52 -14.19
C ASN A 117 -17.21 -2.75 -12.82
N ASP A 118 -16.29 -3.71 -12.70
CA ASP A 118 -15.59 -4.00 -11.44
C ASP A 118 -14.09 -4.23 -11.68
N SER A 119 -13.27 -3.43 -11.00
CA SER A 119 -11.82 -3.62 -11.03
C SER A 119 -11.45 -4.78 -10.12
N LYS A 120 -11.24 -5.96 -10.70
CA LYS A 120 -10.78 -7.16 -9.99
C LYS A 120 -9.26 -7.34 -10.14
N LEU A 121 -8.56 -7.40 -9.01
CA LEU A 121 -7.14 -7.78 -8.94
C LEU A 121 -7.04 -9.12 -8.19
N ILE A 122 -6.15 -9.99 -8.63
CA ILE A 122 -5.95 -11.32 -8.04
C ILE A 122 -4.47 -11.41 -7.62
N ALA A 123 -4.25 -11.79 -6.36
CA ALA A 123 -2.92 -12.11 -5.86
C ALA A 123 -2.71 -13.62 -5.92
N THR A 124 -1.59 -14.08 -6.50
CA THR A 124 -1.27 -15.51 -6.64
C THR A 124 0.14 -15.82 -6.14
N LYS A 125 0.37 -17.08 -5.72
CA LYS A 125 1.70 -17.52 -5.28
C LYS A 125 2.75 -17.46 -6.42
N PRO A 126 4.04 -17.25 -6.08
CA PRO A 126 5.15 -17.37 -7.02
C PRO A 126 5.24 -18.78 -7.60
N GLY A 127 5.54 -18.92 -8.89
CA GLY A 127 5.89 -20.20 -9.49
C GLY A 127 4.75 -20.99 -10.14
N HIS A 128 3.55 -20.43 -10.25
CA HIS A 128 2.48 -21.05 -11.04
C HIS A 128 2.25 -20.27 -12.34
N VAL A 129 3.04 -20.58 -13.36
CA VAL A 129 2.85 -20.06 -14.71
C VAL A 129 1.76 -20.90 -15.35
N ASP A 130 0.53 -20.37 -15.44
CA ASP A 130 -0.48 -20.88 -16.38
C ASP A 130 0.02 -20.56 -17.80
N GLY A 131 0.86 -21.44 -18.32
CA GLY A 131 1.15 -21.51 -19.74
C GLY A 131 0.01 -22.22 -20.43
N ASP A 132 -1.07 -21.51 -20.74
CA ASP A 132 -1.94 -21.81 -21.89
C ASP A 132 -3.04 -20.74 -22.04
N THR A 133 -2.76 -19.72 -22.84
CA THR A 133 -3.81 -18.86 -23.44
C THR A 133 -3.90 -19.04 -24.95
N ASN A 134 -3.39 -20.13 -25.51
CA ASN A 134 -3.50 -20.43 -26.94
C ASN A 134 -3.89 -21.89 -27.14
N ASN A 135 -5.18 -22.23 -27.07
CA ASN A 135 -5.76 -23.35 -27.82
C ASN A 135 -7.29 -23.20 -27.86
N GLU A 136 -7.78 -22.60 -28.94
CA GLU A 136 -9.09 -22.93 -29.52
C GLU A 136 -9.04 -24.40 -29.95
N VAL A 137 -9.71 -25.30 -29.23
CA VAL A 137 -10.13 -26.60 -29.77
C VAL A 137 -11.52 -26.90 -29.23
N ASP A 138 -12.52 -26.77 -30.10
CA ASP A 138 -13.85 -27.35 -29.91
C ASP A 138 -13.72 -28.88 -29.74
N GLY A 139 -14.04 -29.38 -28.55
CA GLY A 139 -14.11 -30.81 -28.26
C GLY A 139 -15.20 -31.09 -27.20
N PRO A 140 -16.01 -32.15 -27.33
CA PRO A 140 -17.13 -32.39 -26.43
C PRO A 140 -16.67 -32.86 -25.05
N LEU A 141 -17.35 -32.32 -24.04
CA LEU A 141 -17.30 -32.65 -22.62
C LEU A 141 -17.61 -34.13 -22.37
N ASP A 142 -16.65 -34.85 -21.80
CA ASP A 142 -16.86 -35.94 -20.84
C ASP A 142 -15.48 -36.34 -20.30
N ASP A 143 -15.12 -35.83 -19.12
CA ASP A 143 -14.42 -36.61 -18.09
C ASP A 143 -14.22 -35.77 -16.81
N ALA A 144 -14.73 -36.32 -15.72
CA ALA A 144 -14.74 -35.77 -14.39
C ALA A 144 -13.40 -36.02 -13.69
N ASP A 145 -12.38 -35.21 -13.97
CA ASP A 145 -11.27 -34.95 -13.04
C ASP A 145 -10.54 -33.65 -13.43
N GLY A 146 -11.26 -32.54 -13.31
CA GLY A 146 -10.76 -31.20 -13.61
C GLY A 146 -9.80 -30.69 -12.54
N THR A 147 -8.66 -31.35 -12.36
CA THR A 147 -7.52 -30.81 -11.61
C THR A 147 -6.86 -29.71 -12.46
N TYR A 148 -7.61 -28.64 -12.73
CA TYR A 148 -7.03 -27.37 -13.13
C TYR A 148 -6.08 -26.98 -12.01
N HIS A 149 -4.81 -26.98 -12.34
CA HIS A 149 -3.74 -26.40 -11.56
C HIS A 149 -4.04 -24.90 -11.42
N ARG A 150 -4.96 -24.53 -10.52
CA ARG A 150 -5.18 -23.16 -10.11
C ARG A 150 -3.90 -22.71 -9.46
N SER A 151 -3.22 -21.74 -10.06
CA SER A 151 -2.35 -20.84 -9.32
C SER A 151 -3.05 -20.52 -7.99
N SER A 152 -2.46 -20.91 -6.85
CA SER A 152 -3.21 -20.84 -5.59
C SER A 152 -3.46 -19.37 -5.28
N VAL A 153 -4.70 -18.95 -5.52
CA VAL A 153 -5.16 -17.59 -5.26
C VAL A 153 -4.94 -17.32 -3.78
N LEU A 154 -4.23 -16.23 -3.47
CA LEU A 154 -3.98 -15.80 -2.10
C LEU A 154 -5.07 -14.85 -1.61
N ALA A 155 -5.51 -13.97 -2.50
CA ALA A 155 -6.56 -13.00 -2.23
C ALA A 155 -7.17 -12.47 -3.54
N GLU A 156 -8.41 -12.04 -3.46
CA GLU A 156 -9.08 -11.31 -4.53
C GLU A 156 -9.49 -9.93 -4.04
N TYR A 157 -9.07 -8.92 -4.78
CA TYR A 157 -9.45 -7.53 -4.60
C TYR A 157 -10.57 -7.20 -5.58
N SER A 158 -11.60 -6.52 -5.10
CA SER A 158 -12.70 -6.00 -5.93
C SER A 158 -13.03 -4.58 -5.54
N SER A 159 -13.13 -3.71 -6.54
CA SER A 159 -13.53 -2.31 -6.35
C SER A 159 -14.53 -1.89 -7.43
N PRO A 160 -15.69 -1.31 -7.04
CA PRO A 160 -16.67 -0.81 -8.00
C PRO A 160 -16.06 0.33 -8.85
N LEU A 161 -16.35 0.38 -10.15
CA LEU A 161 -15.80 1.41 -11.07
C LEU A 161 -16.11 2.86 -10.63
N LEU A 162 -17.26 3.08 -9.99
CA LEU A 162 -17.71 4.40 -9.51
C LEU A 162 -17.55 4.54 -7.99
N ALA A 163 -16.81 3.64 -7.35
CA ALA A 163 -16.80 3.53 -5.91
C ALA A 163 -16.37 4.84 -5.25
N TYR A 164 -17.28 5.37 -4.44
CA TYR A 164 -17.03 6.33 -3.38
C TYR A 164 -16.16 5.70 -2.26
N GLY A 165 -15.01 5.14 -2.65
CA GLY A 165 -13.88 4.80 -1.78
C GLY A 165 -13.93 3.49 -1.02
N ALA A 166 -14.92 2.62 -1.24
CA ALA A 166 -14.94 1.29 -0.60
C ALA A 166 -14.39 0.21 -1.53
N THR A 167 -13.44 -0.57 -1.03
CA THR A 167 -12.82 -1.69 -1.73
C THR A 167 -12.91 -2.92 -0.84
N ASP A 168 -13.28 -4.05 -1.44
CA ASP A 168 -13.40 -5.33 -0.76
C ASP A 168 -12.25 -6.24 -1.15
N ILE A 169 -11.57 -6.79 -0.16
CA ILE A 169 -10.48 -7.77 -0.31
C ILE A 169 -10.96 -9.06 0.34
N SER A 170 -11.07 -10.12 -0.43
CA SER A 170 -11.50 -11.44 0.01
C SER A 170 -10.36 -12.44 -0.04
N PHE A 171 -10.42 -13.45 0.83
CA PHE A 171 -9.41 -14.47 0.99
C PHE A 171 -10.06 -15.86 0.88
N PRO A 172 -9.35 -16.88 0.36
CA PRO A 172 -9.80 -18.26 0.45
C PRO A 172 -10.07 -18.69 1.90
N ALA A 173 -10.94 -19.69 2.08
CA ALA A 173 -11.35 -20.16 3.40
C ALA A 173 -10.18 -20.71 4.25
N ASP A 174 -9.14 -21.21 3.60
CA ASP A 174 -7.91 -21.78 4.18
C ASP A 174 -6.73 -20.79 4.12
N SER A 175 -6.99 -19.50 3.88
CA SER A 175 -5.95 -18.49 3.78
C SER A 175 -5.22 -18.29 5.12
N LEU A 176 -3.90 -18.25 5.06
CA LEU A 176 -3.03 -17.92 6.19
C LEU A 176 -2.94 -16.40 6.45
N HIS A 177 -3.41 -15.57 5.51
CA HIS A 177 -3.26 -14.11 5.56
C HIS A 177 -4.43 -13.42 6.30
N SER A 178 -5.65 -13.95 6.16
CA SER A 178 -6.82 -13.46 6.85
C SER A 178 -7.94 -14.50 6.81
N SER A 179 -8.66 -14.62 7.93
CA SER A 179 -9.84 -15.48 8.06
C SER A 179 -11.13 -14.84 7.52
N HIS A 180 -11.10 -13.54 7.21
CA HIS A 180 -12.27 -12.77 6.80
C HIS A 180 -11.94 -11.76 5.71
N ALA A 181 -12.97 -11.33 4.99
CA ALA A 181 -12.85 -10.27 4.02
C ALA A 181 -12.54 -8.93 4.70
N ILE A 182 -11.61 -8.17 4.13
CA ILE A 182 -11.21 -6.85 4.59
C ILE A 182 -11.89 -5.81 3.71
N LYS A 183 -12.67 -4.93 4.33
CA LYS A 183 -13.28 -3.78 3.66
C LYS A 183 -12.49 -2.52 3.95
N VAL A 184 -11.83 -1.99 2.92
CA VAL A 184 -11.15 -0.70 2.94
C VAL A 184 -12.15 0.40 2.63
N ARG A 185 -12.19 1.46 3.44
CA ARG A 185 -13.16 2.56 3.33
C ARG A 185 -12.46 3.91 3.39
N PRO A 186 -13.00 4.95 2.73
CA PRO A 186 -12.44 6.28 2.85
C PRO A 186 -12.76 6.84 4.24
N LEU A 187 -11.78 7.47 4.89
CA LEU A 187 -12.00 8.15 6.17
C LEU A 187 -12.71 9.50 5.99
N ASN A 188 -12.56 10.11 4.83
CA ASN A 188 -13.16 11.39 4.48
C ASN A 188 -13.39 11.46 2.96
N ALA A 189 -14.39 12.23 2.54
CA ALA A 189 -14.73 12.37 1.13
C ALA A 189 -13.70 13.21 0.33
N THR A 190 -12.88 13.99 1.03
CA THR A 190 -11.98 15.00 0.43
C THR A 190 -10.51 14.63 0.48
N ARG A 191 -10.11 13.55 1.15
CA ARG A 191 -8.71 13.11 1.23
C ARG A 191 -8.60 11.63 0.82
N ARG A 192 -7.39 11.28 0.40
CA ARG A 192 -6.97 9.91 0.06
C ARG A 192 -6.72 9.04 1.30
N SER A 193 -7.20 9.46 2.47
CA SER A 193 -7.04 8.71 3.70
C SER A 193 -8.06 7.57 3.70
N GLN A 194 -7.60 6.33 3.82
CA GLN A 194 -8.47 5.17 3.90
C GLN A 194 -8.18 4.37 5.17
N SER A 195 -9.19 3.67 5.67
CA SER A 195 -9.09 2.80 6.84
C SER A 195 -9.65 1.43 6.54
N PHE A 196 -9.14 0.45 7.28
CA PHE A 196 -9.63 -0.92 7.28
C PHE A 196 -9.51 -1.48 8.69
N VAL A 197 -10.20 -2.60 8.92
CA VAL A 197 -10.12 -3.33 10.19
C VAL A 197 -9.63 -4.72 9.87
N GLN A 198 -8.62 -5.18 10.60
CA GLN A 198 -8.12 -6.54 10.57
C GLN A 198 -7.98 -7.02 12.02
N ASP A 199 -8.56 -8.18 12.33
CA ASP A 199 -8.49 -8.81 13.65
C ASP A 199 -8.88 -7.87 14.81
N SER A 200 -9.95 -7.09 14.60
CA SER A 200 -10.47 -6.07 15.54
C SER A 200 -9.56 -4.87 15.77
N VAL A 201 -8.46 -4.75 15.03
CA VAL A 201 -7.57 -3.59 15.05
C VAL A 201 -7.86 -2.70 13.85
N THR A 202 -8.00 -1.40 14.10
CA THR A 202 -8.22 -0.40 13.05
C THR A 202 -6.88 0.08 12.52
N TYR A 203 -6.74 0.05 11.20
CA TYR A 203 -5.59 0.58 10.49
C TYR A 203 -6.02 1.70 9.54
N ALA A 204 -5.11 2.64 9.27
CA ALA A 204 -5.38 3.76 8.39
C ALA A 204 -4.16 4.15 7.56
N TRP A 205 -4.33 4.19 6.24
CA TRP A 205 -3.43 4.87 5.33
C TRP A 205 -3.74 6.37 5.33
N ASP A 206 -2.73 7.20 5.54
CA ASP A 206 -2.87 8.66 5.50
C ASP A 206 -1.66 9.33 4.85
N VAL A 207 -1.89 10.52 4.29
CA VAL A 207 -0.82 11.34 3.70
C VAL A 207 -0.10 12.07 4.83
N ASN A 208 1.19 11.79 5.02
CA ASN A 208 2.00 12.47 6.02
C ASN A 208 2.38 13.89 5.54
N LYS A 209 1.47 14.85 5.74
CA LYS A 209 1.67 16.25 5.34
C LYS A 209 2.73 16.99 6.15
N ILE A 210 3.10 16.47 7.32
CA ILE A 210 4.10 17.11 8.19
C ILE A 210 5.48 16.90 7.58
N LEU A 211 5.79 15.66 7.21
CA LEU A 211 7.05 15.33 6.54
C LEU A 211 7.07 15.80 5.08
N PHE A 212 5.90 15.86 4.43
CA PHE A 212 5.78 16.21 3.02
C PHE A 212 4.72 17.30 2.82
N PRO A 213 5.05 18.58 3.10
CA PRO A 213 4.09 19.69 3.01
C PRO A 213 3.54 19.93 1.58
N GLY A 214 4.17 19.36 0.56
CA GLY A 214 3.66 19.33 -0.82
C GLY A 214 2.68 18.19 -1.15
N GLY A 215 2.39 17.29 -0.21
CA GLY A 215 1.48 16.16 -0.43
C GLY A 215 1.95 15.20 -1.53
N GLY A 216 3.27 15.00 -1.66
CA GLY A 216 3.86 14.06 -2.61
C GLY A 216 3.37 12.62 -2.37
N GLY A 217 3.69 11.71 -3.29
CA GLY A 217 3.29 10.29 -3.28
C GLY A 217 3.87 9.45 -2.14
N VAL A 218 3.81 9.96 -0.91
CA VAL A 218 4.17 9.30 0.33
C VAL A 218 2.92 9.05 1.15
N LEU A 219 2.77 7.82 1.62
CA LEU A 219 1.66 7.38 2.46
C LEU A 219 2.22 6.66 3.68
N SER A 220 1.63 6.91 4.84
CA SER A 220 1.95 6.22 6.08
C SER A 220 0.77 5.35 6.50
N LEU A 221 1.06 4.11 6.92
CA LEU A 221 0.10 3.21 7.53
C LEU A 221 0.19 3.34 9.04
N TYR A 222 -0.95 3.61 9.66
CA TYR A 222 -1.07 3.77 11.09
C TYR A 222 -1.94 2.66 11.68
N LYS A 223 -1.48 2.05 12.77
CA LYS A 223 -2.27 1.21 13.67
C LYS A 223 -2.91 2.08 14.75
N GLY A 224 -4.23 1.96 14.92
CA GLY A 224 -4.95 2.61 16.02
C GLY A 224 -4.75 1.85 17.34
N VAL A 225 -4.32 2.55 18.39
CA VAL A 225 -4.17 2.01 19.74
C VAL A 225 -5.04 2.83 20.70
N GLY A 226 -6.16 2.26 21.11
CA GLY A 226 -7.19 2.98 21.85
C GLY A 226 -7.86 4.07 21.00
N SER A 227 -8.40 5.11 21.64
CA SER A 227 -9.19 6.15 20.96
C SER A 227 -8.38 7.33 20.43
N VAL A 228 -7.12 7.50 20.85
CA VAL A 228 -6.34 8.72 20.57
C VAL A 228 -4.95 8.42 19.99
N LYS A 229 -4.35 7.27 20.32
CA LYS A 229 -2.98 6.96 19.88
C LYS A 229 -3.01 6.26 18.53
N LYS A 230 -2.13 6.68 17.64
CA LYS A 230 -1.82 5.97 16.39
C LYS A 230 -0.32 5.69 16.34
N ILE A 231 0.07 4.54 15.84
CA ILE A 231 1.48 4.12 15.70
C ILE A 231 1.74 3.90 14.21
N GLU A 232 2.77 4.52 13.66
CA GLU A 232 3.16 4.26 12.27
C GLU A 232 3.81 2.87 12.21
N ILE A 233 3.26 2.01 11.36
CA ILE A 233 3.74 0.62 11.16
C ILE A 233 4.12 0.36 9.70
N GLY A 234 3.92 1.35 8.83
CA GLY A 234 4.21 1.21 7.42
C GLY A 234 4.36 2.55 6.72
N ARG A 235 5.15 2.57 5.64
CA ARG A 235 5.39 3.75 4.84
C ARG A 235 5.64 3.39 3.40
N TYR A 236 4.86 3.97 2.50
CA TYR A 236 5.02 3.86 1.06
C TYR A 236 5.52 5.18 0.46
N GLN A 237 6.39 5.10 -0.54
CA GLN A 237 6.79 6.23 -1.36
C GLN A 237 6.88 5.84 -2.82
N SER A 238 6.21 6.61 -3.67
CA SER A 238 6.32 6.55 -5.12
C SER A 238 7.67 7.07 -5.62
N ASP A 239 8.16 6.52 -6.73
CA ASP A 239 9.36 7.00 -7.42
C ASP A 239 9.15 8.32 -8.18
N ASN A 240 7.92 8.56 -8.65
CA ASN A 240 7.55 9.70 -9.46
C ASN A 240 6.89 10.85 -8.66
N GLY A 241 6.80 10.70 -7.34
CA GLY A 241 6.16 11.67 -6.44
C GLY A 241 4.63 11.74 -6.55
N LYS A 242 3.98 10.82 -7.26
CA LYS A 242 2.52 10.77 -7.47
C LYS A 242 1.90 9.60 -6.71
N PHE A 243 0.59 9.66 -6.48
CA PHE A 243 -0.18 8.56 -5.89
C PHE A 243 -0.48 7.45 -6.91
N THR A 244 0.58 6.89 -7.49
CA THR A 244 0.53 5.76 -8.42
C THR A 244 1.49 4.68 -7.95
N PRO A 245 1.21 3.38 -8.16
CA PRO A 245 2.19 2.32 -7.96
C PRO A 245 3.48 2.60 -8.73
N GLY A 246 4.58 1.98 -8.31
CA GLY A 246 5.92 2.38 -8.73
C GLY A 246 6.68 2.98 -7.56
N GLY A 247 7.05 2.18 -6.58
CA GLY A 247 7.66 2.70 -5.37
C GLY A 247 8.11 1.65 -4.39
N VAL A 248 8.52 2.13 -3.22
CA VAL A 248 9.03 1.33 -2.12
C VAL A 248 8.04 1.41 -0.95
N LEU A 249 7.76 0.26 -0.35
CA LEU A 249 6.95 0.12 0.86
C LEU A 249 7.84 -0.48 1.95
N VAL A 250 7.93 0.18 3.10
CA VAL A 250 8.40 -0.44 4.34
C VAL A 250 7.20 -0.78 5.19
N ILE A 251 7.19 -1.98 5.76
CA ILE A 251 6.11 -2.45 6.62
C ILE A 251 6.68 -3.24 7.80
N ASP A 252 6.08 -3.05 8.97
CA ASP A 252 6.25 -3.95 10.10
C ASP A 252 5.35 -5.18 9.88
N ALA A 253 5.98 -6.29 9.47
CA ALA A 253 5.29 -7.52 9.12
C ALA A 253 4.79 -8.33 10.33
N GLU A 254 5.19 -7.96 11.55
CA GLU A 254 4.62 -8.55 12.77
C GLU A 254 3.28 -7.91 13.13
N GLU A 255 3.09 -6.64 12.76
CA GLU A 255 1.90 -5.87 13.09
C GLU A 255 0.78 -5.96 12.05
N VAL A 256 1.14 -6.20 10.78
CA VAL A 256 0.18 -6.41 9.69
C VAL A 256 0.77 -7.36 8.66
N ASP A 257 -0.07 -8.29 8.17
CA ASP A 257 0.33 -9.19 7.11
C ASP A 257 0.73 -8.42 5.85
N VAL A 258 1.81 -8.85 5.21
CA VAL A 258 2.44 -8.18 4.06
C VAL A 258 1.49 -8.13 2.85
N LEU A 259 0.76 -9.21 2.58
CA LEU A 259 -0.21 -9.25 1.49
C LEU A 259 -1.35 -8.27 1.77
N VAL A 260 -1.84 -8.23 3.01
CA VAL A 260 -2.88 -7.27 3.41
C VAL A 260 -2.41 -5.83 3.27
N ALA A 261 -1.20 -5.51 3.75
CA ALA A 261 -0.63 -4.16 3.63
C ALA A 261 -0.51 -3.72 2.17
N VAL A 262 -0.03 -4.60 1.28
CA VAL A 262 0.09 -4.29 -0.15
C VAL A 262 -1.27 -4.11 -0.81
N LEU A 263 -2.25 -4.99 -0.57
CA LEU A 263 -3.56 -4.89 -1.21
C LEU A 263 -4.35 -3.68 -0.72
N THR A 264 -4.26 -3.33 0.56
CA THR A 264 -4.89 -2.13 1.11
C THR A 264 -4.20 -0.85 0.61
N LEU A 265 -2.87 -0.86 0.44
CA LEU A 265 -2.16 0.23 -0.23
C LEU A 265 -2.62 0.39 -1.68
N LEU A 266 -2.77 -0.72 -2.42
CA LEU A 266 -3.29 -0.67 -3.78
C LEU A 266 -4.73 -0.13 -3.83
N ALA A 267 -5.56 -0.40 -2.82
CA ALA A 267 -6.89 0.23 -2.70
C ALA A 267 -6.81 1.76 -2.61
N VAL A 268 -5.82 2.28 -1.87
CA VAL A 268 -5.56 3.72 -1.72
C VAL A 268 -5.05 4.32 -3.04
N LEU A 269 -4.13 3.64 -3.71
CA LEU A 269 -3.55 4.09 -4.99
C LEU A 269 -4.54 3.94 -6.16
N ALA A 270 -5.46 2.97 -6.10
CA ALA A 270 -6.52 2.75 -7.08
C ALA A 270 -7.57 3.86 -7.06
N GLN A 271 -7.75 4.52 -5.91
CA GLN A 271 -8.62 5.68 -5.77
C GLN A 271 -8.03 6.81 -6.61
N ARG A 272 -8.36 6.84 -7.91
CA ARG A 272 -8.06 7.97 -8.78
C ARG A 272 -8.71 9.22 -8.20
N ASP A 273 -8.29 10.40 -8.65
CA ASP A 273 -9.03 11.64 -8.45
C ASP A 273 -10.38 11.55 -9.18
N SER A 274 -11.25 10.66 -8.74
CA SER A 274 -12.49 10.32 -9.43
C SER A 274 -13.40 11.55 -9.54
N PHE A 275 -13.15 12.62 -8.76
CA PHE A 275 -13.67 13.97 -9.00
C PHE A 275 -12.73 15.07 -8.44
N CYS A 276 -11.80 15.57 -9.24
CA CYS A 276 -11.48 17.00 -9.14
C CYS A 276 -12.54 17.73 -9.96
N PHE A 277 -13.50 18.40 -9.30
CA PHE A 277 -14.26 19.43 -10.00
C PHE A 277 -13.23 20.45 -10.53
N PRO A 278 -13.33 20.91 -11.79
CA PRO A 278 -12.57 22.08 -12.18
C PRO A 278 -13.01 23.21 -11.26
N THR A 279 -12.13 23.64 -10.36
CA THR A 279 -12.29 24.92 -9.69
C THR A 279 -12.16 25.97 -10.79
N GLY A 280 -13.28 26.31 -11.40
CA GLY A 280 -13.38 27.41 -12.34
C GLY A 280 -13.12 28.72 -11.61
N THR A 281 -11.84 29.06 -11.44
CA THR A 281 -11.42 30.45 -11.27
C THR A 281 -10.97 30.96 -12.62
N HIS A 282 -11.95 31.23 -13.48
CA HIS A 282 -11.86 32.33 -14.42
C HIS A 282 -13.05 33.25 -14.13
N VAL A 283 -12.85 34.10 -13.13
CA VAL A 283 -13.53 35.40 -13.07
C VAL A 283 -12.45 36.43 -12.74
N ALA A 284 -11.95 37.06 -13.79
CA ALA A 284 -11.58 38.48 -13.85
C ALA A 284 -11.54 38.85 -15.33
#